data_AF-A0A8J4UQX6-F1
#
_entry.id   AF-A0A8J4UQX6-F1
#
_cell.length_a   1.000
_cell.length_b   1.000
_cell.length_c   1.000
_cell.angle_alpha   90.00
_cell.angle_beta   90.00
_cell.angle_gamma   90.00
#
_symmetry.space_group_name_H-M   'P 1'
#
loop_
_entity.id
_entity.type
_entity.pdbx_description
1 polymer ?
#
loop_
_entity_poly.entity_id
_entity_poly.type
_entity_poly.pdbx_seq_one_letter_code
_entity_poly.pdbx_strand_id
1 'polypeptide(L)'
;MKFIILIIFVLVTLTNAQTSSSCSKLLSPHHLANKCIIVSIAGVNNYSLSQEGYKGYMEAVDGGFKNKGIIVNLQTYETYCYNGKRQPFSVHAAFNYDNVKIFLNGTISIQNTYSNMKCFDYFATFESNFYLYSLTLRALDTCYTLDYGEAC
;
A
#
# COMPACT_ATOMS: atom_id res chain seq x y z
N MET A 1 9.79 -37.28 49.65
CA MET A 1 10.59 -36.19 49.03
C MET A 1 10.17 -36.12 47.57
N LYS A 2 9.11 -35.37 47.23
CA LYS A 2 9.07 -33.94 46.86
C LYS A 2 9.96 -33.57 45.66
N PHE A 3 9.26 -33.43 44.51
CA PHE A 3 9.42 -32.44 43.44
C PHE A 3 10.78 -32.28 42.73
N ILE A 4 10.98 -33.04 41.64
CA ILE A 4 11.85 -32.63 40.51
C ILE A 4 11.23 -33.11 39.19
N ILE A 5 10.03 -32.63 38.82
CA ILE A 5 9.54 -32.72 37.44
C ILE A 5 8.69 -31.48 37.17
N LEU A 6 9.31 -30.30 36.96
CA LEU A 6 8.60 -29.19 36.29
C LEU A 6 9.49 -27.98 35.90
N ILE A 7 10.69 -28.16 35.34
CA ILE A 7 11.46 -26.99 34.86
C ILE A 7 12.20 -27.27 33.55
N ILE A 8 11.55 -27.89 32.55
CA ILE A 8 12.09 -27.90 31.16
C ILE A 8 10.95 -27.86 30.12
N PHE A 9 9.89 -27.09 30.37
CA PHE A 9 8.83 -26.87 29.36
C PHE A 9 8.26 -25.43 29.38
N VAL A 10 9.06 -24.47 29.86
CA VAL A 10 8.74 -23.02 29.78
C VAL A 10 9.91 -22.28 29.10
N LEU A 11 10.48 -22.90 28.06
CA LEU A 11 11.47 -22.25 27.19
C LEU A 11 11.11 -22.41 25.71
N VAL A 12 9.82 -22.59 25.42
CA VAL A 12 9.25 -22.51 24.07
C VAL A 12 8.24 -21.36 24.14
N THR A 13 8.56 -20.24 23.47
CA THR A 13 7.68 -19.13 23.01
C THR A 13 8.29 -17.73 23.12
N LEU A 14 9.54 -17.58 23.58
CA LEU A 14 10.21 -16.27 23.63
C LEU A 14 11.34 -16.14 22.62
N THR A 15 11.04 -16.30 21.33
CA THR A 15 11.87 -15.70 20.27
C THR A 15 11.02 -15.41 19.03
N ASN A 16 10.72 -14.12 18.85
CA ASN A 16 10.42 -13.46 17.58
C ASN A 16 9.10 -13.81 16.86
N ALA A 17 7.98 -13.64 17.55
CA ALA A 17 6.87 -12.95 16.87
C ALA A 17 7.29 -11.47 16.77
N GLN A 18 7.94 -11.08 15.67
CA GLN A 18 7.87 -9.69 15.23
C GLN A 18 6.38 -9.43 15.05
N THR A 19 5.79 -8.83 16.08
CA THR A 19 4.41 -8.39 16.08
C THR A 19 4.26 -7.50 14.85
N SER A 20 3.50 -7.99 13.88
CA SER A 20 3.00 -7.16 12.80
C SER A 20 2.44 -5.90 13.46
N SER A 21 3.03 -4.75 13.15
CA SER A 21 2.41 -3.50 13.58
C SER A 21 1.01 -3.52 12.97
N SER A 22 0.00 -3.63 13.84
CA SER A 22 -1.37 -3.81 13.39
C SER A 22 -1.70 -2.67 12.43
N CYS A 23 -1.94 -3.01 11.16
CA CYS A 23 -2.34 -2.04 10.14
C CYS A 23 -3.70 -1.40 10.43
N SER A 24 -4.36 -1.77 11.54
CA SER A 24 -5.64 -1.21 11.97
C SER A 24 -5.66 0.32 11.99
N LYS A 25 -4.61 1.00 12.44
CA LYS A 25 -4.60 2.48 12.44
C LYS A 25 -4.66 3.08 11.03
N LEU A 26 -3.94 2.48 10.07
CA LEU A 26 -3.96 2.90 8.68
C LEU A 26 -5.26 2.48 7.97
N LEU A 27 -5.76 1.28 8.24
CA LEU A 27 -6.81 0.63 7.44
C LEU A 27 -8.22 0.86 8.02
N SER A 28 -8.39 0.76 9.34
CA SER A 28 -9.70 0.81 9.99
C SER A 28 -10.47 2.12 9.75
N PRO A 29 -9.83 3.32 9.72
CA PRO A 29 -10.55 4.57 9.42
C PRO A 29 -11.21 4.61 8.04
N HIS A 30 -10.76 3.73 7.13
CA HIS A 30 -11.22 3.71 5.74
C HIS A 30 -12.23 2.59 5.45
N HIS A 31 -12.49 1.70 6.41
CA HIS A 31 -13.45 0.59 6.25
C HIS A 31 -14.93 1.03 6.36
N LEU A 32 -15.21 2.34 6.24
CA LEU A 32 -16.57 2.88 6.28
C LEU A 32 -17.28 2.62 4.94
N ALA A 33 -18.50 2.07 5.02
CA ALA A 33 -19.35 1.90 3.85
C ALA A 33 -19.53 3.24 3.12
N ASN A 34 -19.41 3.21 1.79
CA ASN A 34 -19.61 4.33 0.87
C ASN A 34 -18.51 5.39 0.79
N LYS A 35 -17.33 5.19 1.40
CA LYS A 35 -16.18 6.09 1.14
C LYS A 35 -15.44 5.70 -0.13
N CYS A 36 -14.95 6.70 -0.84
CA CYS A 36 -13.98 6.52 -1.91
C CYS A 36 -12.57 6.67 -1.34
N ILE A 37 -11.72 5.66 -1.49
CA ILE A 37 -10.41 5.65 -0.85
C ILE A 37 -9.36 5.91 -1.91
N ILE A 38 -8.67 7.05 -1.86
CA ILE A 38 -7.48 7.25 -2.67
C ILE A 38 -6.36 6.40 -2.09
N VAL A 39 -5.76 5.57 -2.93
CA VAL A 39 -4.48 4.92 -2.65
C VAL A 39 -3.38 5.65 -3.41
N SER A 40 -2.29 5.96 -2.71
CA SER A 40 -1.07 6.52 -3.29
C SER A 40 0.12 5.71 -2.81
N ILE A 41 0.84 5.12 -3.75
CA ILE A 41 2.02 4.29 -3.52
C ILE A 41 3.20 4.95 -4.25
N ALA A 42 4.34 5.04 -3.59
CA ALA A 42 5.60 5.49 -4.20
C ALA A 42 6.68 4.46 -3.91
N GLY A 43 7.37 4.01 -4.94
CA GLY A 43 8.42 2.99 -4.89
C GLY A 43 9.74 3.51 -5.40
N VAL A 44 10.82 3.07 -4.76
CA VAL A 44 12.19 3.28 -5.22
C VAL A 44 12.87 1.93 -5.38
N ASN A 45 13.51 1.71 -6.52
CA ASN A 45 14.25 0.48 -6.75
C ASN A 45 15.48 0.42 -5.85
N ASN A 46 15.68 -0.72 -5.21
CA ASN A 46 16.75 -0.95 -4.23
C ASN A 46 18.16 -0.88 -4.83
N TYR A 47 18.31 -0.93 -6.16
CA TYR A 47 19.60 -0.96 -6.84
C TYR A 47 19.81 0.21 -7.80
N SER A 48 18.81 0.55 -8.61
CA SER A 48 18.94 1.57 -9.68
C SER A 48 18.48 2.96 -9.27
N LEU A 49 17.84 3.10 -8.10
CA LEU A 49 17.12 4.32 -7.68
C LEU A 49 16.02 4.76 -8.65
N SER A 50 15.60 3.91 -9.60
CA SER A 50 14.45 4.20 -10.43
C SER A 50 13.20 4.31 -9.56
N GLN A 51 12.32 5.26 -9.88
CA GLN A 51 11.11 5.49 -9.09
C GLN A 51 9.87 5.19 -9.91
N GLU A 52 8.89 4.60 -9.25
CA GLU A 52 7.55 4.43 -9.80
C GLU A 52 6.50 4.77 -8.74
N GLY A 53 5.34 5.20 -9.17
CA GLY A 53 4.20 5.44 -8.32
C GLY A 53 2.99 4.62 -8.74
N TYR A 54 2.08 4.37 -7.82
CA TYR A 54 0.75 3.89 -8.14
C TYR A 54 -0.28 4.84 -7.53
N LYS A 55 -1.29 5.23 -8.31
CA LYS A 55 -2.37 6.06 -7.79
C LYS A 55 -3.70 5.63 -8.37
N GLY A 56 -4.69 5.51 -7.51
CA GLY A 56 -6.05 5.22 -7.93
C GLY A 56 -7.04 5.26 -6.79
N TYR A 57 -8.25 4.81 -7.07
CA TYR A 57 -9.30 4.67 -6.06
C TYR A 57 -9.48 3.22 -5.66
N MET A 58 -9.89 3.02 -4.42
CA MET A 58 -10.27 1.74 -3.85
C MET A 58 -11.65 1.85 -3.21
N GLU A 59 -12.32 0.71 -3.11
CA GLU A 59 -13.55 0.53 -2.35
C GLU A 59 -13.35 -0.53 -1.26
N ALA A 60 -14.01 -0.31 -0.12
CA ALA A 60 -14.06 -1.28 0.96
C ALA A 60 -14.86 -2.52 0.50
N VAL A 61 -14.33 -3.69 0.81
CA VAL A 61 -14.95 -5.00 0.58
C VAL A 61 -14.68 -5.90 1.78
N ASP A 62 -15.37 -7.03 1.85
CA ASP A 62 -15.15 -8.00 2.93
C ASP A 62 -13.67 -8.40 3.01
N GLY A 63 -13.05 -8.09 4.15
CA GLY A 63 -11.64 -8.41 4.43
C GLY A 63 -10.61 -7.40 3.94
N GLY A 64 -11.01 -6.25 3.37
CA GLY A 64 -10.08 -5.18 3.01
C GLY A 64 -10.59 -4.21 1.95
N PHE A 65 -9.73 -3.92 0.98
CA PHE A 65 -9.95 -2.96 -0.08
C PHE A 65 -9.57 -3.57 -1.42
N LYS A 66 -10.34 -3.26 -2.46
CA LYS A 66 -9.99 -3.58 -3.85
C LYS A 66 -10.03 -2.31 -4.69
N ASN A 67 -9.26 -2.26 -5.76
CA ASN A 67 -9.30 -1.15 -6.70
C ASN A 67 -10.71 -0.94 -7.26
N LYS A 68 -11.11 0.33 -7.36
CA LYS A 68 -12.36 0.77 -7.98
C LYS A 68 -12.00 1.43 -9.32
N GLY A 69 -12.11 0.64 -10.40
CA GLY A 69 -11.59 1.02 -11.71
C GLY A 69 -10.11 0.69 -11.83
N ILE A 70 -9.32 1.57 -12.44
CA ILE A 70 -7.90 1.36 -12.71
C ILE A 70 -7.04 2.06 -11.67
N ILE A 71 -5.98 1.38 -11.23
CA ILE A 71 -4.82 2.02 -10.59
C ILE A 71 -3.77 2.25 -11.65
N VAL A 72 -3.29 3.47 -11.73
CA VAL A 72 -2.32 3.90 -12.74
C VAL A 72 -0.92 3.78 -12.15
N ASN A 73 -0.03 3.06 -12.83
CA ASN A 73 1.40 3.01 -12.55
C ASN A 73 2.11 4.14 -13.31
N LEU A 74 2.86 4.91 -12.54
CA LEU A 74 3.41 6.21 -12.90
C LEU A 74 4.93 6.07 -12.86
N GLN A 75 5.54 5.81 -14.01
CA GLN A 75 7.00 5.70 -14.09
C GLN A 75 7.61 7.07 -14.29
N THR A 76 8.62 7.39 -13.48
CA THR A 76 9.32 8.67 -13.54
C THR A 76 10.53 8.54 -14.46
N TYR A 77 10.48 9.21 -15.60
CA TYR A 77 11.64 9.39 -16.48
C TYR A 77 11.91 10.88 -16.70
N GLU A 78 10.85 11.69 -16.83
CA GLU A 78 10.92 13.13 -17.04
C GLU A 78 9.69 13.83 -16.43
N THR A 79 9.82 15.10 -16.02
CA THR A 79 8.66 15.94 -15.65
C THR A 79 8.13 16.67 -16.86
N TYR A 80 6.82 16.60 -17.14
CA TYR A 80 6.20 17.31 -18.25
C TYR A 80 4.97 18.13 -17.81
N CYS A 81 4.65 19.21 -18.52
CA CYS A 81 3.45 20.00 -18.28
C CYS A 81 2.33 19.57 -19.24
N TYR A 82 1.16 19.22 -18.72
CA TYR A 82 -0.02 18.81 -19.50
C TYR A 82 -1.30 19.38 -18.93
N ASN A 83 -2.11 19.98 -19.81
CA ASN A 83 -3.34 20.67 -19.42
C ASN A 83 -3.11 21.63 -18.22
N GLY A 84 -1.98 22.33 -18.21
CA GLY A 84 -1.58 23.26 -17.15
C GLY A 84 -1.10 22.60 -15.86
N LYS A 85 -0.82 21.29 -15.86
CA LYS A 85 -0.30 20.56 -14.69
C LYS A 85 1.04 19.92 -14.94
N ARG A 86 2.01 20.20 -14.08
CA ARG A 86 3.33 19.60 -14.06
C ARG A 86 3.24 18.22 -13.41
N GLN A 87 3.50 17.19 -14.20
CA GLN A 87 3.41 15.80 -13.81
C GLN A 87 4.79 15.15 -13.90
N PRO A 88 5.22 14.37 -12.90
CA PRO A 88 6.49 13.66 -12.93
C PRO A 88 6.48 12.39 -13.80
N PHE A 89 5.46 12.21 -14.63
CA PHE A 89 5.24 11.04 -15.48
C PHE A 89 4.43 11.44 -16.70
N SER A 90 4.57 10.68 -17.80
CA SER A 90 3.69 10.81 -18.96
C SER A 90 2.41 10.01 -18.74
N VAL A 91 1.25 10.67 -18.76
CA VAL A 91 -0.06 10.00 -18.62
C VAL A 91 -0.31 9.02 -19.78
N HIS A 92 0.29 9.27 -20.94
CA HIS A 92 0.15 8.43 -22.14
C HIS A 92 0.96 7.13 -22.07
N ALA A 93 1.98 7.07 -21.21
CA ALA A 93 2.83 5.90 -21.02
C ALA A 93 2.46 5.12 -19.74
N ALA A 94 1.36 5.48 -19.09
CA ALA A 94 1.02 4.92 -17.81
C ALA A 94 0.43 3.50 -17.95
N PHE A 95 0.94 2.56 -17.16
CA PHE A 95 0.41 1.20 -17.12
C PHE A 95 -0.81 1.14 -16.21
N ASN A 96 -1.82 0.38 -16.62
CA ASN A 96 -3.09 0.27 -15.91
C ASN A 96 -3.17 -1.07 -15.18
N TYR A 97 -3.49 -1.01 -13.89
CA TYR A 97 -3.59 -2.15 -13.00
C TYR A 97 -5.04 -2.27 -12.54
N ASP A 98 -5.66 -3.41 -12.84
CA ASP A 98 -7.07 -3.73 -12.58
C ASP A 98 -7.26 -4.72 -11.42
N ASN A 99 -6.17 -5.23 -10.85
CA ASN A 99 -6.19 -6.16 -9.73
C ASN A 99 -5.17 -5.76 -8.66
N VAL A 100 -5.58 -4.81 -7.82
CA VAL A 100 -4.82 -4.39 -6.63
C VAL A 100 -5.72 -4.50 -5.42
N LYS A 101 -5.24 -5.19 -4.38
CA LYS A 101 -5.99 -5.45 -3.15
C LYS A 101 -5.14 -5.13 -1.93
N ILE A 102 -5.75 -4.57 -0.90
CA ILE A 102 -5.14 -4.37 0.42
C ILE A 102 -6.01 -5.11 1.43
N PHE A 103 -5.43 -6.07 2.13
CA PHE A 103 -6.13 -6.90 3.10
C PHE A 103 -5.97 -6.33 4.51
N LEU A 104 -6.99 -6.50 5.35
CA LEU A 104 -6.98 -6.03 6.75
C LEU A 104 -5.89 -6.69 7.61
N ASN A 105 -5.38 -7.85 7.20
CA ASN A 105 -4.27 -8.53 7.84
C ASN A 105 -2.90 -7.86 7.57
N GLY A 106 -2.85 -6.78 6.77
CA GLY A 106 -1.62 -6.09 6.43
C GLY A 106 -0.92 -6.62 5.19
N THR A 107 -1.57 -7.43 4.36
CA THR A 107 -1.04 -7.86 3.06
C THR A 107 -1.52 -6.94 1.94
N ILE A 108 -0.68 -6.67 0.95
CA ILE A 108 -1.05 -6.03 -0.31
C ILE A 108 -0.82 -7.01 -1.46
N SER A 109 -1.70 -6.98 -2.46
CA SER A 109 -1.54 -7.70 -3.73
C SER A 109 -1.56 -6.71 -4.89
N ILE A 110 -0.56 -6.79 -5.76
CA ILE A 110 -0.49 -6.05 -7.04
C ILE A 110 -0.28 -7.08 -8.14
N GLN A 111 -1.24 -7.22 -9.07
CA GLN A 111 -1.19 -8.22 -10.16
C GLN A 111 -0.90 -9.65 -9.66
N ASN A 112 -1.49 -10.04 -8.53
CA ASN A 112 -1.31 -11.34 -7.87
C ASN A 112 0.06 -11.56 -7.20
N THR A 113 0.95 -10.58 -7.17
CA THR A 113 2.14 -10.60 -6.30
C THR A 113 1.73 -10.11 -4.92
N TYR A 114 1.97 -10.93 -3.88
CA TYR A 114 1.59 -10.60 -2.50
C TYR A 114 2.81 -10.16 -1.69
N SER A 115 2.66 -9.06 -0.96
CA SER A 115 3.68 -8.52 -0.07
C SER A 115 3.08 -8.18 1.30
N ASN A 116 3.85 -8.41 2.36
CA ASN A 116 3.46 -7.99 3.70
C ASN A 116 3.87 -6.54 3.92
N MET A 117 2.94 -5.76 4.45
CA MET A 117 3.16 -4.38 4.82
C MET A 117 3.70 -4.27 6.24
N LYS A 118 4.67 -3.38 6.42
CA LYS A 118 5.02 -2.81 7.71
C LYS A 118 4.24 -1.51 7.87
N CYS A 119 3.31 -1.48 8.81
CA CYS A 119 2.41 -0.35 9.00
C CYS A 119 2.91 0.62 10.06
N PHE A 120 2.72 1.90 9.80
CA PHE A 120 2.89 3.01 10.74
C PHE A 120 1.52 3.69 10.91
N ASP A 121 1.46 4.79 11.67
CA ASP A 121 0.17 5.42 11.99
C ASP A 121 -0.61 5.87 10.73
N TYR A 122 0.06 6.49 9.75
CA TYR A 122 -0.59 7.10 8.58
C TYR A 122 -0.08 6.59 7.23
N PHE A 123 0.88 5.68 7.24
CA PHE A 123 1.43 5.10 6.01
C PHE A 123 1.91 3.67 6.29
N ALA A 124 2.15 2.91 5.22
CA ALA A 124 2.75 1.59 5.28
C ALA A 124 3.93 1.51 4.31
N THR A 125 4.84 0.57 4.55
CA THR A 125 5.91 0.24 3.61
C THR A 125 5.90 -1.25 3.30
N PHE A 126 6.29 -1.63 2.09
CA PHE A 126 6.43 -3.03 1.71
C PHE A 126 7.47 -3.18 0.60
N GLU A 127 8.01 -4.37 0.43
CA GLU A 127 8.93 -4.68 -0.66
C GLU A 127 8.24 -5.57 -1.70
N SER A 128 8.47 -5.29 -2.98
CA SER A 128 8.02 -6.13 -4.09
C SER A 128 8.90 -5.87 -5.32
N ASN A 129 9.23 -6.92 -6.08
CA ASN A 129 9.97 -6.81 -7.35
C ASN A 129 11.21 -5.88 -7.31
N PHE A 130 12.01 -5.94 -6.23
CA PHE A 130 13.20 -5.11 -5.98
C PHE A 130 12.94 -3.61 -5.70
N TYR A 131 11.70 -3.22 -5.45
CA TYR A 131 11.34 -1.88 -5.01
C TYR A 131 10.96 -1.88 -3.54
N LEU A 132 11.38 -0.83 -2.83
CA LEU A 132 10.84 -0.45 -1.53
C LEU A 132 9.72 0.56 -1.75
N TYR A 133 8.50 0.18 -1.39
CA TYR A 133 7.32 1.03 -1.52
C TYR A 133 6.93 1.67 -0.20
N SER A 134 6.36 2.85 -0.31
CA SER A 134 5.57 3.55 0.70
C SER A 134 4.14 3.70 0.19
N LEU A 135 3.16 3.56 1.08
CA LEU A 135 1.73 3.55 0.77
C LEU A 135 0.99 4.45 1.75
N THR A 136 0.09 5.27 1.23
CA THR A 136 -0.86 6.06 2.02
C THR A 136 -2.27 5.86 1.49
N LEU A 137 -3.24 6.01 2.40
CA LEU A 137 -4.66 5.96 2.10
C LEU A 137 -5.33 7.25 2.55
N ARG A 138 -6.33 7.70 1.79
CA ARG A 138 -7.17 8.84 2.15
C ARG A 138 -8.60 8.57 1.76
N ALA A 139 -9.52 8.64 2.72
CA ALA A 139 -10.95 8.55 2.45
C ALA A 139 -11.50 9.90 1.96
N LEU A 140 -12.40 9.83 0.99
CA LEU A 140 -13.19 10.91 0.42
C LEU A 140 -14.67 10.51 0.40
N ASP A 141 -15.55 11.50 0.37
CA ASP A 141 -17.00 11.27 0.24
C ASP A 141 -17.41 10.85 -1.17
N THR A 142 -16.62 11.19 -2.19
CA THR A 142 -16.93 10.90 -3.59
C THR A 142 -15.64 10.62 -4.37
N CYS A 143 -15.72 9.73 -5.36
CA CYS A 143 -14.63 9.50 -6.31
C CYS A 143 -14.66 10.58 -7.38
N TYR A 144 -13.82 11.61 -7.23
CA TYR A 144 -13.58 12.57 -8.30
C TYR A 144 -12.78 11.92 -9.44
N THR A 145 -12.60 12.63 -10.55
CA THR A 145 -11.63 12.20 -11.57
C THR A 145 -10.23 12.19 -10.96
N LEU A 146 -9.45 11.13 -11.21
CA LEU A 146 -8.06 11.09 -10.75
C LEU A 146 -7.29 12.24 -11.39
N ASP A 147 -6.81 13.13 -10.53
CA ASP A 147 -6.02 14.26 -10.94
C ASP A 147 -4.55 14.05 -10.60
N TYR A 148 -3.69 14.53 -11.49
CA TYR A 148 -2.28 14.25 -11.52
C TYR A 148 -1.51 15.56 -11.73
N GLY A 149 -0.42 15.71 -10.95
CA GLY A 149 0.46 16.86 -11.05
C GLY A 149 0.00 18.07 -10.26
N GLU A 150 0.89 19.05 -10.19
CA GLU A 150 0.66 20.37 -9.60
C GLU A 150 0.48 21.40 -10.71
N ALA A 151 0.01 22.60 -10.42
CA ALA A 151 -0.02 23.66 -11.42
C ALA A 151 1.39 23.89 -12.01
N CYS A 152 1.46 24.01 -13.34
CA CYS A 152 2.56 24.72 -13.97
C CYS A 152 2.38 26.23 -13.65
#